data_AF-A0A645IF82-F1
#
_entry.id   AF-A0A645IF82-F1
#
_cell.length_a   1.000
_cell.length_b   1.000
_cell.length_c   1.000
_cell.angle_alpha   90.00
_cell.angle_beta   90.00
_cell.angle_gamma   90.00
#
_symmetry.space_group_name_H-M   'P 1'
#
loop_
_entity.id
_entity.type
_entity.pdbx_description
1 polymer ?
#
loop_
_entity_poly.entity_id
_entity_poly.type
_entity_poly.pdbx_seq_one_letter_code
_entity_poly.pdbx_strand_id
1 'polypeptide(L)'
;MNLERERQDLDSQLRSLYNLYINNIRMVEFERENKETAYFNLEAAMEKYKLGGLSGIEFRDIQLSYLDASDRMLEAVYQAKISEITLHLLIGDLFQTSHQK
;
A
#
# COMPACT_ATOMS: atom_id res chain seq x y z
N MET A 1 33.71 -4.87 22.14
CA MET A 1 33.53 -5.66 20.91
C MET A 1 32.08 -6.07 20.65
N ASN A 2 31.31 -6.56 21.64
CA ASN A 2 29.89 -6.90 21.41
C ASN A 2 28.99 -5.68 21.16
N LEU A 3 29.13 -4.60 21.94
CA LEU A 3 28.32 -3.38 21.80
C LEU A 3 28.44 -2.71 20.42
N GLU A 4 29.63 -2.69 19.82
CA GLU A 4 29.83 -2.08 18.51
C GLU A 4 29.16 -2.91 17.40
N ARG A 5 29.22 -4.24 17.51
CA ARG A 5 28.53 -5.16 16.57
C ARG A 5 27.02 -5.04 16.70
N GLU A 6 26.51 -4.98 17.94
CA GLU A 6 25.08 -4.83 18.23
C GLU A 6 24.54 -3.49 17.72
N ARG A 7 25.32 -2.41 17.87
CA ARG A 7 24.99 -1.09 17.29
C ARG A 7 24.98 -1.11 15.75
N GLN A 8 25.94 -1.78 15.13
CA GLN A 8 25.99 -1.92 13.66
C GLN A 8 24.80 -2.75 13.14
N ASP A 9 24.41 -3.79 13.86
CA ASP A 9 23.27 -4.62 13.51
C ASP A 9 21.96 -3.82 13.60
N LEU A 10 21.77 -3.04 14.68
CA LEU A 10 20.63 -2.13 14.82
C LEU A 10 20.55 -1.07 13.71
N ASP A 11 21.68 -0.45 13.33
CA ASP A 11 21.71 0.53 12.22
C ASP A 11 21.33 -0.14 10.89
N SER A 12 21.80 -1.36 10.64
CA SER A 12 21.45 -2.14 9.45
C SER A 12 19.96 -2.50 9.41
N GLN A 13 19.40 -2.96 10.53
CA GLN A 13 17.98 -3.27 10.67
C GLN A 13 17.12 -2.02 10.44
N LEU A 14 17.50 -0.88 11.03
CA LEU A 14 16.80 0.39 10.88
C LEU A 14 16.76 0.86 9.42
N ARG A 15 17.92 0.84 8.73
CA ARG A 15 17.99 1.18 7.31
C ARG A 15 17.13 0.27 6.45
N SER A 16 17.12 -1.02 6.75
CA SER A 16 16.33 -2.01 6.01
C SER A 16 14.83 -1.76 6.17
N LEU A 17 14.36 -1.53 7.40
CA LEU A 17 12.96 -1.22 7.67
C LEU A 17 12.52 0.12 7.07
N TYR A 18 13.37 1.14 7.14
CA TYR A 18 13.11 2.43 6.52
C TYR A 18 12.95 2.30 5.01
N ASN A 19 13.87 1.57 4.35
CA ASN A 19 13.77 1.31 2.91
C ASN A 19 12.51 0.52 2.55
N LEU A 20 12.13 -0.47 3.37
CA LEU A 20 10.89 -1.23 3.19
C LEU A 20 9.66 -0.30 3.27
N TYR A 21 9.61 0.58 4.27
CA TYR A 21 8.53 1.56 4.42
C TYR A 21 8.43 2.48 3.20
N ILE A 22 9.54 3.06 2.75
CA ILE A 22 9.56 3.92 1.56
C ILE A 22 9.11 3.16 0.30
N ASN A 23 9.50 1.88 0.14
CA ASN A 23 9.05 1.07 -0.97
C ASN A 23 7.55 0.78 -0.91
N ASN A 24 7.00 0.50 0.27
CA ASN A 24 5.57 0.29 0.44
C ASN A 24 4.77 1.57 0.17
N ILE A 25 5.27 2.75 0.56
CA ILE A 25 4.65 4.03 0.20
C ILE A 25 4.65 4.22 -1.33
N ARG A 26 5.75 3.91 -2.03
CA ARG A 26 5.77 3.95 -3.50
C ARG A 26 4.76 2.98 -4.13
N MET A 27 4.58 1.79 -3.53
CA MET A 27 3.59 0.82 -3.98
C MET A 27 2.16 1.36 -3.81
N VAL A 28 1.87 2.07 -2.72
CA VAL A 28 0.58 2.74 -2.51
C VAL A 28 0.31 3.75 -3.62
N GLU A 29 1.29 4.58 -3.97
CA GLU A 29 1.12 5.56 -5.05
C GLU A 29 0.89 4.87 -6.40
N PHE A 30 1.61 3.78 -6.68
CA PHE A 30 1.45 2.99 -7.90
C PHE A 30 0.05 2.34 -8.00
N GLU A 31 -0.41 1.67 -6.93
CA GLU A 31 -1.74 1.03 -6.95
C GLU A 31 -2.87 2.07 -6.94
N ARG A 32 -2.63 3.29 -6.45
CA ARG A 32 -3.58 4.41 -6.59
C ARG A 32 -3.81 4.77 -8.05
N GLU A 33 -2.73 4.96 -8.81
CA GLU A 33 -2.78 5.26 -10.24
C GLU A 33 -3.41 4.10 -11.04
N ASN A 34 -3.12 2.86 -10.65
CA ASN A 34 -3.71 1.66 -11.23
C ASN A 34 -5.24 1.62 -11.02
N LYS A 35 -5.69 1.88 -9.79
CA LYS A 35 -7.12 1.96 -9.45
C LYS A 35 -7.82 3.09 -10.19
N GLU A 36 -7.21 4.27 -10.28
CA GLU A 36 -7.76 5.40 -11.02
C GLU A 36 -7.93 5.08 -12.51
N THR A 37 -6.95 4.42 -13.11
CA THR A 37 -7.04 3.94 -14.50
C THR A 37 -8.18 2.94 -14.67
N ALA A 38 -8.32 1.98 -13.76
CA ALA A 38 -9.41 1.00 -13.79
C ALA A 38 -10.79 1.67 -13.59
N TYR A 39 -10.86 2.74 -12.80
CA TYR A 39 -12.07 3.54 -12.63
C TYR A 39 -12.50 4.23 -13.93
N PHE A 40 -11.57 4.89 -14.64
CA PHE A 40 -11.89 5.53 -15.92
C PHE A 40 -12.33 4.51 -16.98
N ASN A 41 -11.71 3.31 -16.99
CA ASN A 41 -12.15 2.22 -17.86
C ASN A 41 -13.58 1.77 -17.52
N LEU A 42 -13.93 1.70 -16.23
CA LEU A 42 -15.29 1.38 -15.79
C LEU A 42 -16.30 2.47 -16.21
N GLU A 43 -15.97 3.76 -16.05
CA GLU A 43 -16.84 4.85 -16.50
C GLU A 43 -17.12 4.78 -18.00
N ALA A 44 -16.08 4.61 -18.82
CA ALA A 44 -16.23 4.45 -20.26
C ALA A 44 -17.06 3.19 -20.62
N ALA A 45 -16.89 2.10 -19.89
CA ALA A 45 -17.66 0.88 -20.08
C ALA A 45 -19.14 1.07 -19.70
N MET A 46 -19.43 1.83 -18.64
CA MET A 46 -20.80 2.17 -18.23
C MET A 46 -21.55 2.93 -19.33
N GLU A 47 -20.89 3.90 -19.98
CA GLU A 47 -21.48 4.64 -21.10
C GLU A 47 -21.79 3.72 -22.28
N LYS A 48 -20.84 2.88 -22.69
CA LYS A 48 -21.03 1.91 -23.79
C LYS A 48 -22.13 0.91 -23.48
N TYR A 49 -22.18 0.39 -22.25
CA TYR A 49 -23.21 -0.55 -21.81
C TYR A 49 -24.62 0.08 -21.88
N LYS A 50 -24.78 1.32 -21.41
CA LYS A 50 -26.06 2.05 -21.50
C LYS A 50 -26.53 2.27 -22.94
N LEU A 51 -25.60 2.42 -23.88
CA LEU A 51 -25.88 2.54 -25.32
C LEU A 51 -26.08 1.18 -26.02
N GLY A 52 -25.97 0.06 -25.30
CA GLY A 52 -26.08 -1.29 -25.86
C GLY A 52 -24.84 -1.75 -26.64
N GLY A 53 -23.72 -1.02 -26.54
CA GLY A 53 -22.46 -1.32 -27.22
C GLY A 53 -21.54 -2.29 -26.48
N LEU A 54 -21.99 -2.85 -25.37
CA LEU A 54 -21.22 -3.77 -24.51
C LEU A 54 -22.17 -4.81 -23.94
N SER A 55 -21.80 -6.10 -23.96
CA SER A 55 -22.61 -7.14 -23.36
C SER A 55 -22.55 -7.08 -21.82
N GLY A 56 -23.53 -7.67 -21.14
CA GLY A 56 -23.54 -7.72 -19.67
C GLY A 56 -22.34 -8.47 -19.07
N ILE A 57 -21.81 -9.48 -19.77
CA ILE A 57 -20.63 -10.24 -19.32
C ILE A 57 -19.38 -9.37 -19.42
N GLU A 58 -19.13 -8.74 -20.58
CA GLU A 58 -17.98 -7.84 -20.75
C GLU A 58 -18.02 -6.67 -19.76
N PHE A 59 -19.21 -6.14 -19.45
CA PHE A 59 -19.35 -5.05 -18.49
C PHE A 59 -18.98 -5.50 -17.09
N ARG A 60 -19.42 -6.71 -16.70
CA ARG A 60 -19.07 -7.32 -15.42
C ARG A 60 -17.57 -7.57 -15.29
N ASP A 61 -16.89 -8.00 -16.36
CA ASP A 61 -15.44 -8.24 -16.31
C ASP A 61 -14.67 -6.93 -16.02
N ILE A 62 -15.13 -5.81 -16.58
CA ILE A 62 -14.54 -4.49 -16.31
C ILE A 62 -14.83 -4.04 -14.86
N GLN A 63 -16.04 -4.29 -14.36
CA GLN A 63 -16.37 -4.04 -12.94
C GLN A 63 -15.46 -4.84 -11.99
N LEU A 64 -15.22 -6.13 -12.30
CA LEU A 64 -14.31 -6.97 -11.53
C LEU A 64 -12.88 -6.45 -11.58
N SER A 65 -12.40 -6.01 -12.75
CA SER A 65 -11.07 -5.41 -12.88
C SER A 65 -10.88 -4.17 -11.99
N TYR A 66 -11.91 -3.31 -11.87
CA TYR A 66 -11.90 -2.17 -10.94
C TYR A 66 -11.95 -2.60 -9.47
N LEU A 67 -12.72 -3.62 -9.13
CA LEU A 67 -12.76 -4.18 -7.78
C LEU A 67 -11.38 -4.74 -7.39
N ASP A 68 -10.76 -5.52 -8.26
CA ASP A 68 -9.44 -6.10 -8.03
C ASP A 68 -8.36 -5.00 -7.86
N ALA A 69 -8.44 -3.92 -8.65
CA ALA A 69 -7.53 -2.78 -8.48
C ALA A 69 -7.76 -2.04 -7.15
N SER A 70 -9.01 -1.99 -6.69
CA SER A 70 -9.35 -1.42 -5.38
C SER A 70 -8.80 -2.26 -4.23
N ASP A 71 -8.88 -3.58 -4.34
CA ASP A 71 -8.36 -4.51 -3.34
C ASP A 71 -6.83 -4.46 -3.26
N ARG A 72 -6.14 -4.43 -4.40
CA ARG A 72 -4.67 -4.26 -4.42
C ARG A 72 -4.21 -2.95 -3.79
N MET A 73 -4.93 -1.85 -4.05
CA MET A 73 -4.64 -0.56 -3.40
C MET A 73 -4.81 -0.64 -1.89
N LEU A 74 -5.87 -1.30 -1.41
CA LEU A 74 -6.09 -1.50 0.02
C LEU A 74 -4.96 -2.34 0.66
N GLU A 75 -4.54 -3.41 -0.02
CA GLU A 75 -3.44 -4.25 0.43
C GLU A 75 -2.12 -3.45 0.51
N ALA A 76 -1.80 -2.64 -0.50
CA ALA A 76 -0.62 -1.78 -0.50
C ALA A 76 -0.62 -0.81 0.70
N VAL A 77 -1.78 -0.18 0.99
CA VAL A 77 -1.94 0.72 2.15
C VAL A 77 -1.72 -0.03 3.45
N TYR A 78 -2.29 -1.24 3.56
CA TYR A 78 -2.14 -2.07 4.75
C TYR A 78 -0.67 -2.44 5.00
N GLN A 79 0.06 -2.85 3.96
CA GLN A 79 1.49 -3.17 4.07
C GLN A 79 2.34 -1.94 4.43
N ALA A 80 2.02 -0.77 3.87
CA ALA A 80 2.67 0.48 4.25
C ALA A 80 2.48 0.77 5.75
N LYS A 81 1.27 0.59 6.28
CA LYS A 81 0.99 0.78 7.72
C LYS A 81 1.71 -0.23 8.62
N ILE A 82 1.81 -1.49 8.23
CA ILE A 82 2.61 -2.47 8.98
C ILE A 82 4.07 -2.04 9.04
N SER A 83 4.65 -1.63 7.90
CA SER A 83 6.06 -1.21 7.86
C SER A 83 6.32 0.08 8.64
N GLU A 84 5.37 1.02 8.64
CA GLU A 84 5.42 2.24 9.47
C GLU A 84 5.46 1.90 10.96
N ILE A 85 4.52 1.07 11.44
CA ILE A 85 4.45 0.66 12.85
C ILE A 85 5.72 -0.09 13.26
N THR A 86 6.24 -0.96 12.39
CA THR A 86 7.45 -1.74 12.66
C THR A 86 8.69 -0.83 12.76
N LEU A 87 8.76 0.21 11.92
CA LEU A 87 9.81 1.22 12.00
C LEU A 87 9.73 2.00 13.32
N HIS A 88 8.54 2.47 13.71
CA HIS A 88 8.34 3.17 14.99
C HIS A 88 8.64 2.30 16.21
N LEU A 89 8.38 0.99 16.12
CA LEU A 89 8.70 0.04 17.17
C LEU A 89 10.21 -0.08 17.39
N LEU A 90 11.00 -0.19 16.30
CA LEU A 90 12.46 -0.35 16.40
C LEU A 90 13.15 0.90 16.94
N ILE A 91 12.67 2.11 16.59
CA ILE A 91 13.24 3.37 17.11
C ILE A 91 12.82 3.68 18.56
N GLY A 92 11.92 2.88 19.14
CA GLY A 92 11.43 3.03 20.51
C GLY A 92 10.36 4.09 20.70
N ASP A 93 9.90 4.74 19.64
CA ASP A 93 8.96 5.87 19.66
C ASP A 93 7.56 5.46 20.15
N LEU A 94 7.15 4.20 19.90
CA LEU A 94 5.85 3.68 20.36
C LEU A 94 5.71 3.53 21.88
N PHE A 95 6.82 3.42 22.63
CA PHE A 95 6.78 3.18 24.09
C PHE A 95 7.17 4.41 24.92
N GLN A 96 7.74 5.46 24.31
CA GLN A 96 8.16 6.67 25.02
C GLN A 96 7.01 7.51 25.58
N THR A 97 5.78 7.28 25.11
CA THR A 97 4.56 7.94 25.62
C THR A 97 4.11 7.45 27.02
N SER A 98 4.84 6.53 27.66
CA SER A 98 4.50 6.00 29.00
C SER A 98 5.25 6.64 30.18
N HIS A 99 6.09 7.65 29.95
CA HIS A 99 6.77 8.41 31.01
C HIS A 99 6.37 9.90 31.04
N GLN A 100 5.07 10.15 31.25
CA GLN A 100 4.60 11.44 31.79
C GLN A 100 3.45 11.18 32.79
N LYS A 101 3.79 10.75 34.00
CA LYS A 101 3.08 11.07 35.24
C LYS A 101 4.06 11.07 36.40
#